data_AF-A0A9W8HKT6-F1
#
_entry.id   AF-A0A9W8HKT6-F1
#
_cell.length_a   1.000
_cell.length_b   1.000
_cell.length_c   1.000
_cell.angle_alpha   90.00
_cell.angle_beta   90.00
_cell.angle_gamma   90.00
#
_symmetry.space_group_name_H-M   'P 1'
#
loop_
_entity.id
_entity.type
_entity.pdbx_description
1 polymer ?
#
loop_
_entity_poly.entity_id
_entity_poly.type
_entity_poly.pdbx_seq_one_letter_code
_entity_poly.pdbx_strand_id
1 'polypeptide(L)'
;MNRALVVSRVAARAPRGVGARQLTRTSTTTAAAAADGGLNWDEFFRLRKQRRLWERLASLPCAMLGLGAGSAVFASLPVNPQQTFLGIDPLVLFGGSALFCGVLGFAVGPSVGRVWYRVASKDVSRMLDAKEAEFFSHVRANRSDPSFSSASNPLPDFYGEKIDSLHAYRKWLRKQRDHERKGTFKLGAKRGGSK
;
A
#
# COMPACT_ATOMS: atom_id res chain seq x y z
N MET A 1 7.20 -78.17 10.91
CA MET A 1 8.44 -78.80 10.39
C MET A 1 8.35 -78.81 8.88
N ASN A 2 9.18 -78.04 8.17
CA ASN A 2 9.82 -78.43 6.91
C ASN A 2 10.73 -77.31 6.41
N ARG A 3 12.00 -77.67 6.26
CA ARG A 3 13.11 -76.86 5.75
C ARG A 3 13.06 -76.82 4.22
N ALA A 4 13.45 -75.72 3.62
CA ALA A 4 14.23 -75.74 2.38
C ALA A 4 15.11 -74.48 2.29
N LEU A 5 16.38 -74.74 2.05
CA LEU A 5 17.51 -73.81 1.88
C LEU A 5 17.54 -73.23 0.45
N VAL A 6 18.50 -72.32 0.22
CA VAL A 6 19.38 -72.23 -0.97
C VAL A 6 19.29 -70.92 -1.79
N VAL A 7 20.31 -70.07 -1.54
CA VAL A 7 21.26 -69.44 -2.48
C VAL A 7 21.01 -68.04 -3.10
N SER A 8 22.03 -67.22 -2.77
CA SER A 8 22.58 -65.99 -3.35
C SER A 8 22.62 -65.87 -4.88
N ARG A 9 22.46 -64.63 -5.39
CA ARG A 9 23.22 -64.10 -6.55
C ARG A 9 23.14 -62.56 -6.61
N VAL A 10 24.30 -61.97 -6.85
CA VAL A 10 24.62 -60.54 -7.06
C VAL A 10 24.14 -60.07 -8.44
N ALA A 11 23.63 -58.83 -8.56
CA ALA A 11 23.69 -58.03 -9.80
C ALA A 11 23.48 -56.53 -9.52
N ALA A 12 24.24 -55.70 -10.24
CA ALA A 12 24.42 -54.28 -10.04
C ALA A 12 23.51 -53.38 -10.91
N ARG A 13 23.32 -52.14 -10.41
CA ARG A 13 23.21 -50.82 -11.10
C ARG A 13 22.10 -50.56 -12.13
N ALA A 14 21.27 -49.55 -11.84
CA ALA A 14 21.00 -48.37 -12.70
C ALA A 14 20.14 -47.31 -11.95
N PRO A 15 20.39 -46.00 -12.09
CA PRO A 15 19.58 -44.95 -11.49
C PRO A 15 18.32 -44.68 -12.32
N ARG A 16 17.15 -44.68 -11.68
CA ARG A 16 15.90 -44.23 -12.28
C ARG A 16 15.79 -42.72 -12.11
N GLY A 17 15.83 -41.99 -13.23
CA GLY A 17 15.48 -40.57 -13.29
C GLY A 17 14.04 -40.36 -12.86
N VAL A 18 13.84 -39.50 -11.86
CA VAL A 18 12.52 -39.08 -11.41
C VAL A 18 12.25 -37.68 -11.95
N GLY A 19 11.37 -37.65 -12.95
CA GLY A 19 10.26 -36.70 -13.09
C GLY A 19 10.56 -35.22 -12.91
N ALA A 20 10.54 -34.49 -14.03
CA ALA A 20 10.38 -33.05 -14.07
C ALA A 20 9.23 -32.56 -13.17
N ARG A 21 9.58 -31.71 -12.21
CA ARG A 21 8.64 -31.04 -11.30
C ARG A 21 7.92 -29.92 -12.04
N GLN A 22 6.74 -30.23 -12.57
CA GLN A 22 5.87 -29.25 -13.22
C GLN A 22 5.30 -28.28 -12.17
N LEU A 23 5.80 -27.03 -12.19
CA LEU A 23 5.28 -25.92 -11.40
C LEU A 23 4.20 -25.19 -12.20
N THR A 24 2.97 -25.69 -12.15
CA THR A 24 1.78 -24.91 -12.54
C THR A 24 0.97 -24.64 -11.29
N ARG A 25 1.29 -23.52 -10.62
CA ARG A 25 0.51 -22.98 -9.51
C ARG A 25 -0.57 -22.06 -10.08
N THR A 26 -1.66 -22.65 -10.53
CA THR A 26 -2.86 -21.94 -11.00
C THR A 26 -3.51 -21.27 -9.79
N SER A 27 -3.53 -19.94 -9.80
CA SER A 27 -4.14 -19.13 -8.74
C SER A 27 -5.62 -18.93 -9.07
N THR A 28 -6.46 -19.87 -8.65
CA THR A 28 -7.92 -19.77 -8.77
C THR A 28 -8.50 -19.63 -7.38
N THR A 29 -8.51 -18.40 -6.86
CA THR A 29 -9.22 -18.08 -5.60
C THR A 29 -9.85 -16.70 -5.74
N THR A 30 -10.69 -16.54 -6.76
CA THR A 30 -11.50 -15.31 -6.92
C THR A 30 -13.00 -15.61 -6.98
N ALA A 31 -13.40 -16.88 -7.07
CA ALA A 31 -14.82 -17.25 -7.24
C ALA A 31 -15.54 -17.71 -5.94
N ALA A 32 -14.82 -17.88 -4.82
CA ALA A 32 -15.42 -18.35 -3.55
C ALA A 32 -15.58 -17.26 -2.48
N ALA A 33 -15.47 -15.98 -2.86
CA ALA A 33 -15.53 -14.83 -1.94
C ALA A 33 -16.92 -14.18 -1.84
N ALA A 34 -17.94 -14.74 -2.49
CA ALA A 34 -19.29 -14.18 -2.54
C ALA A 34 -20.30 -14.89 -1.62
N ALA A 35 -19.83 -15.63 -0.60
CA ALA A 35 -20.70 -16.44 0.26
C ALA A 35 -21.18 -15.72 1.55
N ASP A 36 -20.49 -14.68 2.03
CA ASP A 36 -20.83 -14.00 3.29
C ASP A 36 -20.82 -12.47 3.13
N GLY A 37 -21.77 -11.89 2.39
CA GLY A 37 -22.22 -10.48 2.45
C GLY A 37 -21.20 -9.33 2.55
N GLY A 38 -19.91 -9.60 2.37
CA GLY A 38 -18.82 -8.82 2.94
C GLY A 38 -17.55 -9.01 2.13
N LEU A 39 -16.77 -7.94 2.07
CA LEU A 39 -15.62 -7.83 1.19
C LEU A 39 -14.49 -8.78 1.64
N ASN A 40 -13.85 -9.55 0.76
CA ASN A 40 -12.68 -10.38 1.14
C ASN A 40 -11.49 -9.49 1.55
N TRP A 41 -10.57 -9.98 2.39
CA TRP A 41 -9.35 -9.26 2.80
C TRP A 41 -8.44 -8.89 1.65
N ASP A 42 -8.24 -9.80 0.69
CA ASP A 42 -7.43 -9.52 -0.50
C ASP A 42 -8.07 -8.43 -1.36
N GLU A 43 -9.39 -8.47 -1.49
CA GLU A 43 -10.16 -7.47 -2.23
C GLU A 43 -10.16 -6.12 -1.52
N PHE A 44 -10.26 -6.10 -0.20
CA PHE A 44 -10.10 -4.90 0.62
C PHE A 44 -8.78 -4.18 0.36
N PHE A 45 -7.66 -4.90 0.42
CA PHE A 45 -6.35 -4.30 0.16
C PHE A 45 -6.22 -3.80 -1.29
N ARG A 46 -6.83 -4.51 -2.25
CA ARG A 46 -6.88 -4.08 -3.65
C ARG A 46 -7.68 -2.79 -3.82
N LEU A 47 -8.89 -2.71 -3.27
CA LEU A 47 -9.75 -1.52 -3.34
C LEU A 47 -9.14 -0.32 -2.60
N ARG A 48 -8.49 -0.55 -1.46
CA ARG A 48 -7.72 0.50 -0.75
C ARG A 48 -6.62 1.08 -1.62
N LYS A 49 -5.86 0.24 -2.34
CA LYS A 49 -4.84 0.67 -3.29
C LYS A 49 -5.44 1.43 -4.46
N GLN A 50 -6.55 0.94 -5.00
CA GLN A 50 -7.26 1.58 -6.09
C GLN A 50 -7.72 2.99 -5.69
N ARG A 51 -8.37 3.17 -4.53
CA ARG A 51 -8.77 4.50 -4.03
C ARG A 51 -7.60 5.49 -3.97
N ARG A 52 -6.46 5.08 -3.42
CA ARG A 52 -5.24 5.91 -3.38
C ARG A 52 -4.70 6.23 -4.78
N LEU A 53 -4.86 5.32 -5.74
CA LEU A 53 -4.47 5.56 -7.12
C LEU A 53 -5.37 6.62 -7.78
N TRP A 54 -6.68 6.59 -7.54
CA TRP A 54 -7.61 7.63 -8.02
C TRP A 54 -7.26 9.01 -7.47
N GLU A 55 -6.95 9.12 -6.19
CA GLU A 55 -6.50 10.38 -5.58
C GLU A 55 -5.21 10.91 -6.23
N ARG A 56 -4.26 10.03 -6.56
CA ARG A 56 -3.00 10.41 -7.21
C ARG A 56 -3.16 10.71 -8.70
N LEU A 57 -4.04 10.00 -9.40
CA LEU A 57 -4.27 10.20 -10.83
C LEU A 57 -5.15 11.41 -11.11
N ALA A 58 -6.04 11.80 -10.19
CA ALA A 58 -6.92 12.95 -10.36
C ALA A 58 -6.16 14.29 -10.41
N SER A 59 -4.91 14.35 -9.92
CA SER A 59 -4.11 15.57 -10.00
C SER A 59 -3.63 15.90 -11.41
N LEU A 60 -3.42 14.90 -12.27
CA LEU A 60 -3.02 15.14 -13.66
C LEU A 60 -4.09 15.90 -14.46
N PRO A 61 -5.34 15.41 -14.59
CA PRO A 61 -6.37 16.13 -15.33
C PRO A 61 -6.72 17.46 -14.65
N CYS A 62 -6.67 17.55 -13.32
CA CYS A 62 -6.92 18.80 -12.61
C CYS A 62 -5.83 19.85 -12.89
N ALA A 63 -4.56 19.44 -12.97
CA ALA A 63 -3.45 20.31 -13.40
C ALA A 63 -3.60 20.74 -14.86
N MET A 64 -3.94 19.80 -15.75
CA MET A 64 -4.16 20.11 -17.17
C MET A 64 -5.33 21.08 -17.36
N LEU A 65 -6.43 20.88 -16.63
CA LEU A 65 -7.56 21.79 -16.65
C LEU A 65 -7.21 23.16 -16.06
N GLY A 66 -6.48 23.20 -14.94
CA GLY A 66 -6.02 24.47 -14.35
C GLY A 66 -5.08 25.24 -15.28
N LEU A 67 -4.12 24.55 -15.91
CA LEU A 67 -3.21 25.12 -16.89
C LEU A 67 -3.96 25.62 -18.13
N GLY A 68 -4.85 24.78 -18.69
CA GLY A 68 -5.60 25.10 -19.90
C GLY A 68 -6.62 26.22 -19.70
N ALA A 69 -7.32 26.23 -18.56
CA ALA A 69 -8.23 27.32 -18.21
C ALA A 69 -7.46 28.62 -17.94
N GLY A 70 -6.36 28.55 -17.19
CA GLY A 70 -5.49 29.70 -16.94
C GLY A 70 -4.92 30.29 -18.22
N SER A 71 -4.35 29.45 -19.09
CA SER A 71 -3.80 29.89 -20.37
C SER A 71 -4.87 30.48 -21.29
N ALA A 72 -6.07 29.90 -21.34
CA ALA A 72 -7.18 30.45 -22.12
C ALA A 72 -7.60 31.83 -21.64
N VAL A 73 -7.69 32.03 -20.31
CA VAL A 73 -7.99 33.35 -19.73
C VAL A 73 -6.90 34.34 -20.10
N PHE A 74 -5.62 34.03 -19.84
CA PHE A 74 -4.53 34.97 -20.12
C PHE A 74 -4.29 35.24 -21.61
N ALA A 75 -4.56 34.27 -22.49
CA ALA A 75 -4.48 34.47 -23.94
C ALA A 75 -5.56 35.42 -24.48
N SER A 76 -6.69 35.56 -23.77
CA SER A 76 -7.75 36.49 -24.14
C SER A 76 -7.48 37.94 -23.74
N LEU A 77 -6.47 38.19 -22.88
CA LEU A 77 -6.13 39.55 -22.44
C LEU A 77 -5.28 40.26 -23.51
N PRO A 78 -5.52 41.56 -23.77
CA PRO A 78 -4.69 42.34 -24.70
C PRO A 78 -3.27 42.48 -24.14
N VAL A 79 -2.28 42.00 -24.90
CA VAL A 79 -0.86 42.06 -24.51
C VAL A 79 -0.19 43.25 -25.22
N ASN A 80 0.19 44.28 -24.46
CA ASN A 80 1.03 45.37 -24.96
C ASN A 80 2.52 45.07 -24.64
N PRO A 81 3.35 44.70 -25.63
CA PRO A 81 4.75 44.30 -25.38
C PRO A 81 5.65 45.47 -24.92
N GLN A 82 5.16 46.71 -25.02
CA GLN A 82 5.88 47.91 -24.63
C GLN A 82 5.67 48.29 -23.15
N GLN A 83 4.69 47.68 -22.47
CA GLN A 83 4.37 47.97 -21.08
C GLN A 83 4.84 46.82 -20.18
N THR A 84 5.91 47.06 -19.43
CA THR A 84 6.34 46.12 -18.39
C THR A 84 5.49 46.33 -17.14
N PHE A 85 5.02 45.24 -16.54
CA PHE A 85 4.32 45.30 -15.26
C PHE A 85 5.31 44.93 -14.16
N LEU A 86 5.57 45.85 -13.23
CA LEU A 86 6.58 45.68 -12.16
C LEU A 86 7.99 45.35 -12.69
N GLY A 87 8.33 45.80 -13.91
CA GLY A 87 9.62 45.52 -14.56
C GLY A 87 9.73 44.11 -15.17
N ILE A 88 8.65 43.32 -15.16
CA ILE A 88 8.59 41.97 -15.73
C ILE A 88 7.94 42.04 -17.11
N ASP A 89 8.49 41.29 -18.07
CA ASP A 89 7.95 41.10 -19.41
C ASP A 89 6.55 40.41 -19.34
N PRO A 90 5.52 40.95 -20.02
CA PRO A 90 4.21 40.32 -20.14
C PRO A 90 4.22 38.83 -20.49
N LEU A 91 5.16 38.37 -21.34
CA LEU A 91 5.24 36.95 -21.70
C LEU A 91 5.59 36.08 -20.48
N VAL A 92 6.53 36.53 -19.66
CA VAL A 92 6.95 35.82 -18.43
C VAL A 92 5.84 35.87 -17.38
N LEU A 93 5.15 37.00 -17.26
CA LEU A 93 4.04 37.16 -16.31
C LEU A 93 2.85 36.26 -16.66
N PHE A 94 2.41 36.24 -17.92
CA PHE A 94 1.28 35.42 -18.35
C PHE A 94 1.65 33.93 -18.43
N GLY A 95 2.84 33.60 -18.91
CA GLY A 95 3.35 32.23 -18.85
C GLY A 95 3.48 31.72 -17.42
N GLY A 96 4.06 32.53 -16.53
CA GLY A 96 4.23 32.20 -15.11
C GLY A 96 2.90 32.05 -14.37
N SER A 97 1.93 32.92 -14.63
CA SER A 97 0.59 32.82 -14.04
C SER A 97 -0.21 31.63 -14.58
N ALA A 98 -0.12 31.32 -15.87
CA ALA A 98 -0.72 30.10 -16.42
C ALA A 98 -0.12 28.84 -15.77
N LEU A 99 1.21 28.77 -15.63
CA LEU A 99 1.89 27.69 -14.93
C LEU A 99 1.44 27.61 -13.46
N PHE A 100 1.27 28.75 -12.79
CA PHE A 100 0.77 28.82 -11.42
C PHE A 100 -0.65 28.23 -11.31
N CYS A 101 -1.55 28.55 -12.25
CA CYS A 101 -2.87 27.92 -12.32
C CYS A 101 -2.79 26.39 -12.48
N GLY A 102 -1.83 25.89 -13.27
CA GLY A 102 -1.57 24.45 -13.39
C GLY A 102 -1.10 23.80 -12.09
N VAL A 103 -0.19 24.45 -11.36
CA VAL A 103 0.29 23.98 -10.04
C VAL A 103 -0.84 23.99 -9.01
N LEU A 104 -1.67 25.04 -9.00
CA LEU A 104 -2.86 25.08 -8.14
C LEU A 104 -3.84 23.94 -8.48
N GLY A 105 -4.09 23.70 -9.76
CA GLY A 105 -4.90 22.56 -10.22
C GLY A 105 -4.34 21.22 -9.75
N PHE A 106 -3.01 21.04 -9.83
CA PHE A 106 -2.35 19.83 -9.32
C PHE A 106 -2.55 19.65 -7.81
N ALA A 107 -2.43 20.73 -7.03
CA ALA A 107 -2.59 20.71 -5.57
C ALA A 107 -4.03 20.39 -5.14
N VAL A 108 -5.02 20.90 -5.86
CA VAL A 108 -6.45 20.63 -5.61
C VAL A 108 -6.86 19.21 -6.06
N GLY A 109 -6.12 18.64 -7.00
CA GLY A 109 -6.35 17.33 -7.61
C GLY A 109 -6.72 16.19 -6.66
N PRO A 110 -5.93 15.86 -5.63
CA PRO A 110 -6.21 14.74 -4.73
C PRO A 110 -7.54 14.89 -3.98
N SER A 111 -7.91 16.12 -3.61
CA SER A 111 -9.20 16.41 -2.96
C SER A 111 -10.37 16.11 -3.90
N VAL A 112 -10.26 16.52 -5.16
CA VAL A 112 -11.26 16.23 -6.20
C VAL A 112 -11.34 14.74 -6.49
N GLY A 113 -10.21 14.06 -6.60
CA GLY A 113 -10.15 12.61 -6.83
C GLY A 113 -10.85 11.80 -5.75
N ARG A 114 -10.72 12.20 -4.48
CA ARG A 114 -11.42 11.56 -3.36
C ARG A 114 -12.94 11.70 -3.46
N VAL A 115 -13.42 12.88 -3.83
CA VAL A 115 -14.86 13.13 -4.03
C VAL A 115 -15.37 12.34 -5.23
N TRP A 116 -14.65 12.38 -6.35
CA TRP A 116 -14.99 11.64 -7.56
C TRP A 116 -15.13 10.14 -7.30
N TYR A 117 -14.15 9.53 -6.63
CA TYR A 117 -14.20 8.11 -6.28
C TYR A 117 -15.41 7.76 -5.40
N ARG A 118 -15.72 8.60 -4.42
CA ARG A 118 -16.89 8.40 -3.52
C ARG A 118 -18.21 8.46 -4.28
N VAL A 119 -18.33 9.36 -5.26
CA VAL A 119 -19.55 9.48 -6.08
C VAL A 119 -19.66 8.30 -7.05
N ALA A 120 -18.56 7.93 -7.72
CA ALA A 120 -18.54 6.85 -8.71
C ALA A 120 -18.73 5.46 -8.09
N SER A 121 -18.23 5.24 -6.87
CA SER A 121 -18.22 3.92 -6.21
C SER A 121 -18.87 3.97 -4.82
N LYS A 122 -20.07 4.56 -4.71
CA LYS A 122 -20.71 4.83 -3.41
C LYS A 122 -20.91 3.58 -2.56
N ASP A 123 -21.43 2.51 -3.14
CA ASP A 123 -21.73 1.27 -2.41
C ASP A 123 -20.45 0.55 -1.96
N VAL A 124 -19.48 0.44 -2.87
CA VAL A 124 -18.15 -0.12 -2.59
C VAL A 124 -17.44 0.70 -1.51
N SER A 125 -17.56 2.03 -1.53
CA SER A 125 -16.94 2.91 -0.54
C SER A 125 -17.49 2.65 0.87
N ARG A 126 -18.82 2.43 1.01
CA ARG A 126 -19.43 2.11 2.30
C ARG A 126 -18.95 0.76 2.85
N MET A 127 -18.89 -0.26 2.00
CA MET A 127 -18.37 -1.58 2.37
C MET A 127 -16.88 -1.50 2.74
N LEU A 128 -16.11 -0.71 1.99
CA LEU A 128 -14.69 -0.47 2.24
C LEU A 128 -14.47 0.22 3.59
N ASP A 129 -15.25 1.27 3.90
CA ASP A 129 -15.15 2.00 5.17
C ASP A 129 -15.50 1.11 6.37
N ALA A 130 -16.52 0.25 6.25
CA ALA A 130 -16.88 -0.71 7.29
C ALA A 130 -15.74 -1.72 7.56
N LYS A 131 -15.16 -2.28 6.49
CA LYS A 131 -14.03 -3.21 6.62
C LYS A 131 -12.73 -2.52 7.04
N GLU A 132 -12.56 -1.24 6.73
CA GLU A 132 -11.44 -0.43 7.21
C GLU A 132 -11.51 -0.23 8.73
N ALA A 133 -12.71 -0.05 9.29
CA ALA A 133 -12.90 0.00 10.74
C ALA A 133 -12.56 -1.35 11.40
N GLU A 134 -12.96 -2.48 10.81
CA GLU A 134 -12.57 -3.82 11.26
C GLU A 134 -11.04 -4.04 11.17
N PHE A 135 -10.42 -3.60 10.08
CA PHE A 135 -8.97 -3.63 9.95
C PHE A 135 -8.28 -2.83 11.06
N PHE A 136 -8.80 -1.64 11.36
CA PHE A 136 -8.24 -0.78 12.41
C PHE A 136 -8.39 -1.40 13.80
N SER A 137 -9.48 -2.11 14.07
CA SER A 137 -9.64 -2.84 15.34
C SER A 137 -8.59 -3.94 15.49
N HIS A 138 -8.30 -4.70 14.42
CA HIS A 138 -7.22 -5.69 14.39
C HIS A 138 -5.83 -5.08 14.60
N VAL A 139 -5.54 -3.94 13.98
CA VAL A 139 -4.27 -3.22 14.18
C VAL A 139 -4.16 -2.73 15.62
N ARG A 140 -5.25 -2.15 16.17
CA ARG A 140 -5.28 -1.65 17.55
C ARG A 140 -5.09 -2.76 18.58
N ALA A 141 -5.64 -3.95 18.35
CA ALA A 141 -5.50 -5.09 19.24
C ALA A 141 -4.09 -5.70 19.22
N ASN A 142 -3.41 -5.67 18.07
CA ASN A 142 -2.14 -6.38 17.86
C ASN A 142 -0.90 -5.46 17.84
N ARG A 143 -1.06 -4.17 18.15
CA ARG A 143 0.06 -3.22 18.24
C ARG A 143 0.82 -3.41 19.55
N SER A 144 2.14 -3.23 19.50
CA SER A 144 2.99 -3.27 20.70
C SER A 144 2.87 -2.00 21.55
N ASP A 145 3.10 -2.14 22.85
CA ASP A 145 3.12 -1.01 23.79
C ASP A 145 4.30 -0.06 23.46
N PRO A 146 4.05 1.25 23.28
CA PRO A 146 5.10 2.21 22.97
C PRO A 146 6.15 2.36 24.08
N SER A 147 5.82 1.98 25.32
CA SER A 147 6.72 2.04 26.47
C SER A 147 7.94 1.12 26.34
N PHE A 148 7.87 0.10 25.47
CA PHE A 148 8.97 -0.81 25.19
C PHE A 148 10.01 -0.26 24.20
N SER A 149 9.80 0.95 23.70
CA SER A 149 10.74 1.60 22.81
C SER A 149 12.00 2.06 23.55
N SER A 150 13.15 1.96 22.89
CA SER A 150 14.44 2.43 23.41
C SER A 150 15.36 2.78 22.25
N ALA A 151 16.46 3.50 22.49
CA ALA A 151 17.41 3.89 21.43
C ALA A 151 17.88 2.70 20.56
N SER A 152 18.11 1.53 21.15
CA SER A 152 18.47 0.30 20.40
C SER A 152 17.29 -0.62 20.03
N ASN A 153 16.04 -0.22 20.31
CA ASN A 153 14.80 -0.89 19.86
C ASN A 153 13.79 0.18 19.42
N PRO A 154 13.94 0.74 18.20
CA PRO A 154 13.06 1.80 17.73
C PRO A 154 11.62 1.27 17.55
N LEU A 155 10.65 2.17 17.72
CA LEU A 155 9.25 1.82 17.65
C LEU A 155 8.87 1.32 16.23
N PRO A 156 8.21 0.16 16.10
CA PRO A 156 7.69 -0.29 14.81
C PRO A 156 6.55 0.62 14.35
N ASP A 157 6.12 0.48 13.09
CA ASP A 157 4.95 1.18 12.54
C ASP A 157 3.73 0.96 13.46
N PHE A 158 3.37 2.00 14.22
CA PHE A 158 2.38 1.93 15.30
C PHE A 158 0.94 1.93 14.76
N TYR A 159 0.71 2.58 13.61
CA TYR A 159 -0.61 2.74 13.01
C TYR A 159 -0.87 1.76 11.87
N GLY A 160 0.14 1.00 11.45
CA GLY A 160 0.00 0.06 10.34
C GLY A 160 -0.20 0.74 9.00
N GLU A 161 0.32 1.97 8.85
CA GLU A 161 0.14 2.79 7.64
C GLU A 161 0.64 2.07 6.38
N LYS A 162 1.71 1.29 6.54
CA LYS A 162 2.40 0.59 5.45
C LYS A 162 1.80 -0.78 5.11
N ILE A 163 0.69 -1.16 5.74
CA ILE A 163 0.03 -2.44 5.49
C ILE A 163 -0.85 -2.31 4.25
N ASP A 164 -0.39 -2.94 3.17
CA ASP A 164 -1.00 -2.82 1.84
C ASP A 164 -1.48 -4.18 1.28
N SER A 165 -1.28 -5.26 2.03
CA SER A 165 -1.52 -6.64 1.64
C SER A 165 -1.53 -7.56 2.87
N LEU A 166 -2.10 -8.75 2.74
CA LEU A 166 -2.07 -9.78 3.79
C LEU A 166 -0.64 -10.19 4.16
N HIS A 167 0.27 -10.24 3.19
CA HIS A 167 1.68 -10.55 3.44
C HIS A 167 2.35 -9.46 4.27
N ALA A 168 2.11 -8.19 3.95
CA ALA A 168 2.59 -7.05 4.73
C ALA A 168 2.01 -7.08 6.15
N TYR A 169 0.73 -7.42 6.30
CA TYR A 169 0.08 -7.56 7.61
C TYR A 169 0.75 -8.63 8.48
N ARG A 170 0.99 -9.82 7.94
CA ARG A 170 1.69 -10.90 8.66
C ARG A 170 3.12 -10.51 9.04
N LYS A 171 3.82 -9.79 8.16
CA LYS A 171 5.16 -9.25 8.45
C LYS A 171 5.11 -8.20 9.56
N TRP A 172 4.10 -7.35 9.55
CA TRP A 172 3.87 -6.35 10.58
C TRP A 172 3.60 -7.00 11.94
N LEU A 173 2.76 -8.04 12.02
CA LEU A 173 2.52 -8.79 13.27
C LEU A 173 3.80 -9.38 13.87
N ARG A 174 4.68 -9.94 13.02
CA ARG A 174 5.98 -10.44 13.49
C ARG A 174 6.84 -9.31 14.07
N LYS A 175 6.88 -8.15 13.41
CA LYS A 175 7.63 -6.99 13.91
C LYS A 175 7.10 -6.48 15.27
N GLN A 176 5.78 -6.48 15.48
CA GLN A 176 5.20 -6.09 16.78
C GLN A 176 5.64 -7.04 17.89
N ARG A 177 5.54 -8.36 17.67
CA ARG A 177 5.98 -9.38 18.63
C ARG A 177 7.49 -9.32 18.90
N ASP A 178 8.29 -9.08 17.86
CA ASP A 178 9.74 -8.93 18.03
C ASP A 178 10.09 -7.68 18.86
N HIS A 179 9.34 -6.58 18.70
CA HIS A 179 9.50 -5.37 19.50
C HIS A 179 9.18 -5.62 20.98
N GLU A 180 8.07 -6.31 21.27
CA GLU A 180 7.67 -6.70 22.63
C GLU A 180 8.69 -7.64 23.28
N ARG A 181 9.17 -8.65 22.54
CA ARG A 181 10.20 -9.59 23.03
C ARG A 181 11.49 -8.85 23.41
N LYS A 182 11.89 -7.86 22.60
CA LYS A 182 13.09 -7.06 22.88
C LYS A 182 12.88 -6.10 24.06
N GLY A 183 11.69 -5.52 24.19
CA GLY A 183 11.34 -4.65 25.30
C GLY A 183 11.32 -5.37 26.64
N THR A 184 10.63 -6.50 26.69
CA THR A 184 10.53 -7.36 27.88
C THR A 184 11.90 -7.88 28.33
N PHE A 185 12.75 -8.31 27.38
CA PHE A 185 14.12 -8.75 27.69
C PHE A 185 14.96 -7.65 28.36
N LYS A 186 14.90 -6.41 27.85
CA LYS A 186 15.62 -5.27 28.44
C LYS A 186 15.11 -4.90 29.83
N LEU A 187 13.79 -4.95 30.03
CA LEU A 187 13.18 -4.68 31.33
C LEU A 187 13.60 -5.71 32.38
N GLY A 188 13.67 -6.99 32.01
CA GLY A 188 14.18 -8.07 32.85
C GLY A 188 15.66 -7.89 33.19
N ALA A 189 16.50 -7.56 32.21
CA ALA A 189 17.93 -7.31 32.42
C ALA A 189 18.19 -6.14 33.39
N LYS A 190 17.44 -5.05 33.28
CA LYS A 190 17.58 -3.88 34.17
C LYS A 190 17.25 -4.21 35.63
N ARG A 191 16.28 -5.11 35.87
CA ARG A 191 15.89 -5.55 37.22
C ARG A 191 16.90 -6.49 37.87
N GLY A 192 17.64 -7.30 37.09
CA GLY A 192 18.63 -8.25 37.61
C GLY A 192 20.04 -7.69 37.85
N GLY A 193 20.36 -6.50 37.32
CA GLY A 193 21.70 -5.91 37.38
C GLY A 193 21.92 -4.84 38.47
N SER A 194 20.94 -4.62 39.35
CA SER A 194 21.07 -3.69 40.49
C SER A 194 21.46 -4.46 41.74
N LYS A 195 22.77 -4.69 41.94
CA LYS A 195 23.37 -5.10 43.22
C LYS A 195 24.54 -4.19 43.51
#